data_AF-A0A7S0FGZ5-F1
#
_entry.id   AF-A0A7S0FGZ5-F1
#
_cell.length_a   1.000
_cell.length_b   1.000
_cell.length_c   1.000
_cell.angle_alpha   90.00
_cell.angle_beta   90.00
_cell.angle_gamma   90.00
#
_symmetry.space_group_name_H-M   'P 1'
#
loop_
_entity.id
_entity.type
_entity.pdbx_description
1 polymer ?
#
loop_
_entity_poly.entity_id
_entity_poly.type
_entity_poly.pdbx_seq_one_letter_code
_entity_poly.pdbx_strand_id
1 'polypeptide(L)'
;CNIGALDAPEYFGCSPENATNVGGNNITTADTEQLVLRIVFDNRPKEQGFVLTSADDGSIVHYQPIGSFNQTSAVSFEHTFDIDPNSVYKFVYLDEGGDGFRKKGGSDSDTTSPGFNLYRNEEVLASSGAGQYFLFSDHTLDFSTKDNTHP
;
A
#
# COMPACT_ATOMS: atom_id res chain seq x y z
N CYS A 1 -10.10 20.77 3.66
CA CYS A 1 -9.00 20.53 2.71
C CYS A 1 -8.19 21.80 2.59
N ASN A 2 -6.99 21.84 3.18
CA ASN A 2 -6.09 22.99 3.07
C ASN A 2 -4.81 22.52 2.40
N ILE A 3 -4.67 22.92 1.14
CA ILE A 3 -3.45 23.24 0.40
C ILE A 3 -2.30 22.23 0.55
N GLY A 4 -2.31 21.21 -0.32
CA GLY A 4 -1.21 20.26 -0.54
C GLY A 4 -1.54 19.13 -1.54
N ALA A 5 -2.80 18.67 -1.56
CA ALA A 5 -3.24 17.50 -2.32
C ALA A 5 -3.82 17.79 -3.71
N LEU A 6 -3.09 18.45 -4.62
CA LEU A 6 -3.63 18.78 -5.96
C LEU A 6 -3.39 17.74 -7.05
N ASP A 7 -2.62 16.67 -6.79
CA ASP A 7 -2.29 15.66 -7.81
C ASP A 7 -2.56 14.21 -7.38
N ALA A 8 -3.10 13.97 -6.18
CA ALA A 8 -3.68 12.66 -5.83
C ALA A 8 -5.11 12.61 -6.38
N PRO A 9 -5.53 11.56 -7.12
CA PRO A 9 -6.90 11.43 -7.59
C PRO A 9 -7.89 11.66 -6.44
N GLU A 10 -8.94 12.47 -6.67
CA GLU A 10 -9.94 12.86 -5.66
C GLU A 10 -10.58 11.65 -4.93
N TYR A 11 -10.49 10.45 -5.53
CA TYR A 11 -10.90 9.17 -4.95
C TYR A 11 -10.14 8.77 -3.67
N PHE A 12 -8.93 9.28 -3.43
CA PHE A 12 -8.07 8.81 -2.33
C PHE A 12 -8.17 9.59 -1.02
N GLY A 13 -9.06 10.59 -0.88
CA GLY A 13 -9.11 11.32 0.39
C GLY A 13 -10.15 12.42 0.63
N CYS A 14 -11.25 12.54 -0.11
CA CYS A 14 -12.24 13.62 0.14
C CYS A 14 -13.72 13.22 0.11
N SER A 15 -14.12 12.00 0.48
CA SER A 15 -15.51 11.77 0.90
C SER A 15 -15.70 10.57 1.84
N PRO A 16 -16.26 10.75 3.05
CA PRO A 16 -16.69 9.66 3.92
C PRO A 16 -17.96 8.94 3.44
N GLU A 17 -18.48 9.26 2.25
CA GLU A 17 -19.84 8.89 1.84
C GLU A 17 -19.98 7.60 1.03
N ASN A 18 -18.88 6.89 0.72
CA ASN A 18 -18.93 5.61 -0.02
C ASN A 18 -18.45 4.36 0.73
N ALA A 19 -18.20 4.46 2.04
CA ALA A 19 -17.98 3.28 2.89
C ALA A 19 -19.32 2.63 3.30
N THR A 20 -20.24 2.41 2.35
CA THR A 20 -21.44 1.60 2.59
C THR A 20 -21.08 0.13 2.48
N ASN A 21 -21.16 -0.56 3.62
CA ASN A 21 -21.20 -2.01 3.77
C ASN A 21 -21.93 -2.68 2.58
N VAL A 22 -21.18 -3.30 1.67
CA VAL A 22 -21.74 -4.29 0.75
C VAL A 22 -21.63 -5.65 1.43
N GLY A 23 -22.78 -6.14 1.87
CA GLY A 23 -22.90 -7.37 2.63
C GLY A 23 -22.58 -8.62 1.83
N GLY A 24 -22.00 -9.58 2.55
CA GLY A 24 -22.41 -10.98 2.56
C GLY A 24 -22.48 -11.69 1.22
N ASN A 25 -21.37 -12.29 0.81
CA ASN A 25 -21.39 -13.54 0.07
C ASN A 25 -20.68 -14.61 0.92
N ASN A 26 -21.33 -15.77 1.05
CA ASN A 26 -20.80 -16.93 1.76
C ASN A 26 -19.45 -17.33 1.14
N ILE A 27 -18.37 -16.95 1.81
CA ILE A 27 -17.03 -17.46 1.52
C ILE A 27 -17.03 -18.90 2.03
N THR A 28 -17.32 -19.86 1.15
CA THR A 28 -16.60 -21.14 1.19
C THR A 28 -15.15 -20.77 1.38
N THR A 29 -14.46 -21.23 2.44
CA THR A 29 -13.04 -20.95 2.72
C THR A 29 -12.24 -21.13 1.44
N ALA A 30 -12.14 -20.05 0.67
CA ALA A 30 -11.39 -19.99 -0.55
C ALA A 30 -9.95 -20.06 -0.08
N ASP A 31 -9.11 -20.80 -0.80
CA ASP A 31 -7.67 -20.75 -0.55
C ASP A 31 -7.25 -19.29 -0.75
N THR A 32 -7.12 -18.55 0.35
CA THR A 32 -6.63 -17.17 0.35
C THR A 32 -5.12 -17.20 0.49
N GLU A 33 -4.44 -16.36 -0.27
CA GLU A 33 -3.00 -16.15 -0.12
C GLU A 33 -2.71 -14.90 0.72
N GLN A 34 -1.53 -14.88 1.34
CA GLN A 34 -1.08 -13.73 2.12
C GLN A 34 -0.24 -12.80 1.27
N LEU A 35 -0.70 -11.56 1.17
CA LEU A 35 0.08 -10.43 0.70
C LEU A 35 0.51 -9.63 1.92
N VAL A 36 1.79 -9.30 2.06
CA VAL A 36 2.28 -8.58 3.23
C VAL A 36 2.95 -7.28 2.81
N LEU A 37 2.50 -6.18 3.41
CA LEU A 37 3.08 -4.86 3.27
C LEU A 37 3.94 -4.58 4.50
N ARG A 38 5.22 -4.28 4.28
CA ARG A 38 6.11 -3.69 5.27
C ARG A 38 6.46 -2.27 4.88
N ILE A 39 6.38 -1.35 5.82
CA ILE A 39 6.80 0.04 5.67
C ILE A 39 7.85 0.32 6.74
N VAL A 40 8.96 0.93 6.34
CA VAL A 40 9.90 1.60 7.23
C VAL A 40 9.75 3.08 6.96
N PHE A 41 9.28 3.83 7.96
CA PHE A 41 9.01 5.25 7.78
C PHE A 41 10.29 6.08 7.85
N ASP A 42 10.26 7.24 7.21
CA ASP A 42 11.20 8.31 7.50
C ASP A 42 10.71 9.15 8.69
N ASN A 43 11.08 10.43 8.77
CA ASN A 43 10.64 11.29 9.88
C ASN A 43 9.24 11.90 9.69
N ARG A 44 8.47 11.46 8.69
CA ARG A 44 7.16 12.01 8.35
C ARG A 44 6.09 10.93 8.08
N PRO A 45 5.94 9.89 8.92
CA PRO A 45 4.92 8.84 8.72
C PRO A 45 3.49 9.37 8.53
N LYS A 46 3.14 10.52 9.12
CA LYS A 46 1.82 11.14 8.99
C LYS A 46 1.44 11.50 7.55
N GLU A 47 2.40 11.72 6.66
CA GLU A 47 2.12 12.11 5.28
C GLU A 47 1.87 10.88 4.38
N GLN A 48 2.07 9.68 4.93
CA GLN A 48 2.02 8.41 4.21
C GLN A 48 0.64 7.76 4.32
N GLY A 49 0.23 7.04 3.28
CA GLY A 49 -0.99 6.23 3.24
C GLY A 49 -0.90 5.15 2.17
N PHE A 50 -1.90 4.28 2.09
CA PHE A 50 -1.99 3.33 0.99
C PHE A 50 -3.42 2.83 0.78
N VAL A 51 -3.63 2.23 -0.38
CA VAL A 51 -4.90 1.59 -0.75
C VAL A 51 -4.61 0.31 -1.53
N LEU A 52 -5.47 -0.68 -1.33
CA LEU A 52 -5.53 -1.89 -2.14
C LEU A 52 -6.95 -1.98 -2.70
N THR A 53 -7.08 -2.05 -4.02
CA THR A 53 -8.36 -2.19 -4.71
C THR A 53 -8.36 -3.42 -5.59
N SER A 54 -9.51 -4.08 -5.73
CA SER A 54 -9.74 -5.06 -6.79
C SER A 54 -9.66 -4.37 -8.15
N ALA A 55 -8.91 -4.95 -9.09
CA ALA A 55 -8.84 -4.42 -10.46
C ALA A 55 -10.07 -4.80 -11.29
N ASP A 56 -10.81 -5.83 -10.88
CA ASP A 56 -11.96 -6.34 -11.62
C ASP A 56 -13.19 -5.43 -11.52
N ASP A 57 -13.49 -4.95 -10.31
CA ASP A 57 -14.68 -4.15 -10.03
C ASP A 57 -14.38 -2.78 -9.39
N GLY A 58 -13.10 -2.50 -9.10
CA GLY A 58 -12.67 -1.24 -8.48
C GLY A 58 -12.99 -1.13 -6.99
N SER A 59 -13.50 -2.19 -6.36
CA SER A 59 -13.83 -2.18 -4.93
C SER A 59 -12.57 -2.01 -4.06
N ILE A 60 -12.71 -1.26 -2.97
CA ILE A 60 -11.63 -1.09 -1.98
C ILE A 60 -11.58 -2.34 -1.11
N VAL A 61 -10.44 -3.03 -1.16
CA VAL A 61 -10.13 -4.17 -0.28
C VAL A 61 -9.57 -3.67 1.03
N HIS A 62 -8.66 -2.69 0.96
CA HIS A 62 -8.10 -2.04 2.14
C HIS A 62 -7.78 -0.58 1.86
N TYR A 63 -7.94 0.26 2.87
CA TYR A 63 -7.58 1.66 2.79
C TYR A 63 -7.00 2.16 4.11
N GLN A 64 -5.79 2.72 4.02
CA GLN A 64 -5.09 3.36 5.11
C GLN A 64 -4.87 4.84 4.73
N PRO A 65 -5.66 5.78 5.26
CA PRO A 65 -5.62 7.18 4.84
C PRO A 65 -4.33 7.88 5.25
N ILE A 66 -3.93 8.90 4.47
CA ILE A 66 -2.93 9.88 4.89
C ILE A 66 -3.32 10.46 6.26
N GLY A 67 -2.34 10.63 7.14
CA GLY A 67 -2.53 11.12 8.51
C GLY A 67 -2.75 10.03 9.55
N SER A 68 -2.91 8.76 9.15
CA SER A 68 -3.20 7.68 10.08
C SER A 68 -2.00 7.22 10.92
N PHE A 69 -0.79 7.35 10.39
CA PHE A 69 0.41 6.92 11.10
C PHE A 69 0.95 8.05 11.99
N ASN A 70 1.02 7.83 13.30
CA ASN A 70 1.50 8.86 14.21
C ASN A 70 3.04 8.93 14.26
N GLN A 71 3.59 10.15 14.26
CA GLN A 71 5.03 10.45 14.27
C GLN A 71 5.78 9.96 15.52
N THR A 72 5.08 9.69 16.61
CA THR A 72 5.71 9.51 17.93
C THR A 72 6.08 8.07 18.27
N SER A 73 5.66 7.06 17.50
CA SER A 73 5.72 5.67 17.98
C SER A 73 5.99 4.58 16.95
N ALA A 74 5.84 4.83 15.65
CA ALA A 74 6.03 3.80 14.63
C ALA A 74 7.29 4.08 13.78
N VAL A 75 8.33 3.28 13.98
CA VAL A 75 9.51 3.24 13.08
C VAL A 75 9.19 2.40 11.84
N SER A 76 8.33 1.40 12.00
CA SER A 76 7.85 0.53 10.94
C SER A 76 6.39 0.15 11.13
N PHE A 77 5.79 -0.34 10.06
CA PHE A 77 4.44 -0.88 10.02
C PHE A 77 4.46 -2.17 9.19
N GLU A 78 3.70 -3.17 9.62
CA GLU A 78 3.49 -4.41 8.88
C GLU A 78 1.98 -4.70 8.85
N HIS A 79 1.48 -5.09 7.68
CA HIS A 79 0.09 -5.50 7.51
C HIS A 79 0.00 -6.65 6.53
N THR A 80 -0.83 -7.63 6.86
CA THR A 80 -1.11 -8.80 6.02
C THR A 80 -2.54 -8.70 5.48
N PHE A 81 -2.68 -8.82 4.17
CA PHE A 81 -3.95 -8.93 3.47
C PHE A 81 -4.18 -10.39 3.11
N ASP A 82 -5.40 -10.88 3.34
CA ASP A 82 -5.88 -12.13 2.75
C ASP A 82 -6.48 -11.78 1.37
N ILE A 83 -5.91 -12.34 0.31
CA ILE A 83 -6.30 -12.07 -1.08
C ILE A 83 -6.71 -13.35 -1.80
N ASP A 84 -7.53 -13.22 -2.83
CA ASP A 84 -7.83 -14.32 -3.76
C ASP A 84 -6.63 -14.49 -4.72
N PRO A 85 -5.99 -15.67 -4.74
CA PRO A 85 -4.83 -15.93 -5.59
C PRO A 85 -5.15 -15.96 -7.08
N ASN A 86 -6.42 -15.86 -7.49
CA ASN A 86 -6.80 -15.81 -8.90
C ASN A 86 -7.30 -14.42 -9.33
N SER A 87 -7.15 -13.40 -8.47
CA SER A 87 -7.63 -12.05 -8.73
C SER A 87 -6.48 -11.09 -9.09
N VAL A 88 -6.85 -9.96 -9.69
CA VAL A 88 -5.93 -8.87 -9.98
C VAL A 88 -6.23 -7.70 -9.04
N TYR A 89 -5.19 -7.12 -8.45
CA TYR A 89 -5.30 -6.00 -7.53
C TYR A 89 -4.49 -4.81 -8.00
N LYS A 90 -4.88 -3.62 -7.54
CA LYS A 90 -4.07 -2.41 -7.63
C LYS A 90 -3.69 -1.94 -6.25
N PHE A 91 -2.40 -1.83 -6.02
CA PHE A 91 -1.83 -1.25 -4.81
C PHE A 91 -1.33 0.14 -5.14
N VAL A 92 -1.81 1.14 -4.40
CA VAL A 92 -1.32 2.51 -4.51
C VAL A 92 -0.79 2.94 -3.15
N TYR A 93 0.50 3.25 -3.10
CA TYR A 93 1.12 3.89 -1.95
C TYR A 93 1.04 5.40 -2.12
N LEU A 94 0.79 6.16 -1.05
CA LEU A 94 0.49 7.59 -1.05
C LEU A 94 1.48 8.35 -0.18
N ASP A 95 1.89 9.52 -0.65
CA ASP A 95 2.79 10.45 0.03
C ASP A 95 2.33 11.91 -0.20
N GLU A 96 1.81 12.55 0.85
CA GLU A 96 1.33 13.95 0.76
C GLU A 96 2.46 14.93 0.47
N GLY A 97 3.68 14.64 0.94
CA GLY A 97 4.84 15.51 0.80
C GLY A 97 5.43 15.55 -0.61
N GLY A 98 5.19 14.50 -1.42
CA GLY A 98 5.78 14.30 -2.74
C GLY A 98 7.29 14.00 -2.70
N ASP A 99 7.87 13.89 -1.51
CA ASP A 99 9.27 13.58 -1.28
C ASP A 99 9.55 12.08 -1.17
N GLY A 100 8.50 11.27 -1.25
CA GLY A 100 8.51 9.82 -1.09
C GLY A 100 9.15 9.45 0.24
N PHE A 101 10.20 8.63 0.20
CA PHE A 101 10.94 8.28 1.41
C PHE A 101 12.23 9.10 1.50
N ARG A 102 12.31 10.04 2.45
CA ARG A 102 13.58 10.75 2.66
C ARG A 102 14.59 9.87 3.39
N LYS A 103 15.86 9.99 3.02
CA LYS A 103 16.94 9.45 3.85
C LYS A 103 16.88 10.13 5.21
N LYS A 104 16.77 9.32 6.26
CA LYS A 104 16.90 9.79 7.63
C LYS A 104 18.30 10.36 7.79
N GLY A 105 18.41 11.64 8.13
CA GLY A 105 19.68 12.39 8.20
C GLY A 105 20.60 12.00 9.36
N GLY A 106 20.84 10.70 9.56
CA GLY A 106 21.80 10.14 10.50
C GLY A 106 23.04 9.64 9.76
N SER A 107 24.17 9.61 10.47
CA SER A 107 25.40 8.94 10.03
C SER A 107 25.12 7.55 9.47
N ASP A 108 25.94 7.10 8.52
CA ASP A 108 25.84 5.86 7.71
C ASP A 108 25.69 4.52 8.48
N SER A 109 25.45 4.57 9.79
CA SER A 109 25.23 3.47 10.71
C SER A 109 23.74 3.14 10.97
N ASP A 110 22.77 3.94 10.52
CA ASP A 110 21.34 3.60 10.62
C ASP A 110 20.97 2.68 9.44
N THR A 111 21.11 1.36 9.64
CA THR A 111 21.04 0.33 8.59
C THR A 111 19.65 0.11 8.00
N THR A 112 18.63 0.80 8.51
CA THR A 112 17.24 0.66 8.02
C THR A 112 16.90 1.83 7.11
N SER A 113 16.99 1.61 5.80
CA SER A 113 16.58 2.62 4.81
C SER A 113 15.05 2.71 4.75
N PRO A 114 14.46 3.91 4.87
CA PRO A 114 13.03 4.11 4.68
C PRO A 114 12.56 3.62 3.31
N GLY A 115 11.34 3.11 3.26
CA GLY A 115 10.78 2.46 2.08
C GLY A 115 9.60 1.57 2.41
N PHE A 116 8.98 1.00 1.37
CA PHE A 116 8.03 -0.10 1.54
C PHE A 116 8.46 -1.31 0.72
N ASN A 117 8.04 -2.49 1.17
CA ASN A 117 8.07 -3.71 0.40
C ASN A 117 6.70 -4.37 0.50
N LEU A 118 6.14 -4.72 -0.64
CA LEU A 118 4.95 -5.54 -0.76
C LEU A 118 5.39 -6.90 -1.30
N TYR A 119 5.15 -7.97 -0.56
CA TYR A 119 5.63 -9.29 -0.90
C TYR A 119 4.59 -10.38 -0.69
N ARG A 120 4.72 -11.44 -1.47
CA ARG A 120 3.91 -12.65 -1.43
C ARG A 120 4.88 -13.83 -1.44
N ASN A 121 4.77 -14.75 -0.48
CA ASN A 121 5.64 -15.93 -0.41
C ASN A 121 7.14 -15.59 -0.58
N GLU A 122 7.61 -14.54 0.09
CA GLU A 122 9.00 -14.01 0.02
C GLU A 122 9.38 -13.31 -1.31
N GLU A 123 8.55 -13.36 -2.34
CA GLU A 123 8.71 -12.62 -3.59
C GLU A 123 8.31 -11.15 -3.39
N VAL A 124 9.20 -10.21 -3.72
CA VAL A 124 8.89 -8.77 -3.70
C VAL A 124 8.14 -8.39 -4.97
N LEU A 125 6.86 -8.04 -4.84
CA LEU A 125 5.99 -7.65 -5.94
C LEU A 125 6.08 -6.15 -6.24
N ALA A 126 6.25 -5.34 -5.20
CA ALA A 126 6.45 -3.90 -5.33
C ALA A 126 7.34 -3.41 -4.20
N SER A 127 8.18 -2.42 -4.50
CA SER A 127 9.01 -1.77 -3.49
C SER A 127 9.32 -0.34 -3.87
N SER A 128 9.59 0.43 -2.82
CA SER A 128 10.12 1.79 -2.92
C SER A 128 11.16 1.97 -1.82
N GLY A 129 12.11 2.87 -2.05
CA GLY A 129 13.23 3.10 -1.14
C GLY A 129 13.62 4.56 -1.04
N ALA A 130 14.48 4.85 -0.08
CA ALA A 130 14.90 6.21 0.21
C ALA A 130 15.48 6.94 -1.02
N GLY A 131 15.03 8.16 -1.26
CA GLY A 131 15.43 9.00 -2.39
C GLY A 131 14.62 8.80 -3.67
N GLN A 132 13.61 7.94 -3.65
CA GLN A 132 12.58 7.89 -4.68
C GLN A 132 11.47 8.89 -4.33
N TYR A 133 11.28 9.90 -5.18
CA TYR A 133 10.28 10.95 -5.01
C TYR A 133 9.00 10.54 -5.74
N PHE A 134 7.86 10.61 -5.06
CA PHE A 134 6.55 10.32 -5.63
C PHE A 134 5.47 10.95 -4.76
N LEU A 135 4.34 11.33 -5.36
CA LEU A 135 3.09 11.59 -4.63
C LEU A 135 2.29 10.30 -4.41
N PHE A 136 2.43 9.39 -5.36
CA PHE A 136 1.89 8.04 -5.26
C PHE A 136 2.73 7.06 -6.08
N SER A 137 2.74 5.80 -5.66
CA SER A 137 3.35 4.67 -6.38
C SER A 137 2.28 3.63 -6.67
N ASP A 138 1.92 3.45 -7.94
CA ASP A 138 0.85 2.55 -8.41
C ASP A 138 1.45 1.25 -8.95
N HIS A 139 0.94 0.11 -8.47
CA HIS A 139 1.34 -1.22 -8.87
C HIS A 139 0.12 -2.10 -9.14
N THR A 140 0.04 -2.68 -10.34
CA THR A 140 -0.92 -3.74 -10.65
C THR A 140 -0.31 -5.09 -10.30
N LEU A 141 -1.02 -5.88 -9.51
CA LEU A 141 -0.63 -7.19 -9.00
C LEU A 141 -1.55 -8.23 -9.61
N ASP A 142 -1.05 -8.99 -10.57
CA ASP A 142 -1.81 -10.04 -11.25
C ASP A 142 -1.46 -11.40 -10.65
N PHE A 143 -2.42 -11.99 -9.93
CA PHE A 143 -2.29 -13.35 -9.42
C PHE A 143 -3.03 -14.37 -10.30
N SER A 144 -3.86 -13.89 -11.23
CA SER A 144 -4.67 -14.71 -12.13
C SER A 144 -3.84 -15.49 -13.15
N THR A 145 -2.62 -15.06 -13.45
CA THR A 145 -1.71 -15.79 -14.32
C THR A 145 -1.17 -17.02 -13.60
N LYS A 146 -1.91 -18.12 -13.69
CA LYS A 146 -1.32 -19.45 -13.49
C LYS A 146 -0.15 -19.61 -14.45
N ASP A 147 0.99 -19.96 -13.88
CA ASP A 147 2.16 -20.44 -14.56
C ASP A 147 1.74 -21.56 -15.54
N ASN A 148 1.65 -21.23 -16.84
CA ASN A 148 1.43 -22.20 -17.90
C ASN A 148 2.74 -22.90 -18.27
N THR A 149 3.62 -23.17 -17.30
CA THR A 149 4.82 -23.99 -17.51
C THR A 149 4.51 -25.45 -17.15
N HIS A 150 3.90 -26.14 -18.13
CA HIS A 150 4.01 -27.60 -18.22
C HIS A 150 5.47 -27.97 -18.55
N PRO A 151 5.98 -29.09 -18.02
CA PRO A 151 5.75 -30.38 -18.67
C PRO A 151 4.94 -31.40 -17.84
#